data_AF-A0A7Y5V5G8-F1
#
_entry.id   AF-A0A7Y5V5G8-F1
#
_cell.length_a   1.000
_cell.length_b   1.000
_cell.length_c   1.000
_cell.angle_alpha   90.00
_cell.angle_beta   90.00
_cell.angle_gamma   90.00
#
_symmetry.space_group_name_H-M   'P 1'
#
loop_
_entity.id
_entity.type
_entity.pdbx_description
1 polymer ?
#
loop_
_entity_poly.entity_id
_entity_poly.type
_entity_poly.pdbx_seq_one_letter_code
_entity_poly.pdbx_strand_id
1 'polypeptide(L)'
;RLAGELEAWKSPASDADLGRDLAAGVRAEVERGRGDPGAALQVLDRIRDRPSYQLVLPSPFEPRVRERYLKARLLAELGRAADARTLASVIGSRSLYDLPYARRVP
;
A
#
# COMPACT_ATOMS: atom_id res chain seq x y z
N ARG A 1 15.96 5.68 -8.63
CA ARG A 1 15.60 6.82 -9.51
C ARG A 1 14.10 7.10 -9.46
N LEU A 2 13.23 6.18 -9.91
CA LEU A 2 11.77 6.34 -9.90
C LEU A 2 11.15 6.74 -8.54
N ALA A 3 11.56 6.10 -7.44
CA ALA A 3 11.03 6.45 -6.11
C ALA A 3 11.35 7.91 -5.69
N GLY A 4 12.51 8.44 -6.10
CA GLY A 4 12.86 9.83 -5.82
C GLY A 4 12.08 10.83 -6.68
N GLU A 5 11.73 10.44 -7.92
CA GLU A 5 10.88 11.24 -8.81
C GLU A 5 9.44 11.31 -8.27
N LEU A 6 8.93 10.22 -7.69
CA LEU A 6 7.60 10.17 -7.05
C LEU A 6 7.51 11.05 -5.79
N GLU A 7 8.57 11.10 -4.96
CA GLU A 7 8.61 11.98 -3.80
C GLU A 7 8.66 13.47 -4.15
N ALA A 8 9.30 13.80 -5.28
CA ALA A 8 9.39 15.17 -5.76
C ALA A 8 8.05 15.67 -6.35
N TRP A 9 7.08 14.78 -6.55
CA TRP A 9 5.80 15.14 -7.15
C TRP A 9 4.92 15.86 -6.13
N LYS A 10 4.75 17.18 -6.33
CA LYS A 10 3.86 18.01 -5.50
C LYS A 10 2.42 17.87 -6.01
N SER A 11 1.60 17.13 -5.26
CA SER A 11 0.15 17.07 -5.52
C SER A 11 -0.53 18.37 -5.04
N PRO A 12 -1.41 19.00 -5.83
CA PRO A 12 -2.10 20.22 -5.45
C PRO A 12 -3.23 19.92 -4.45
N ALA A 13 -2.95 20.15 -3.15
CA ALA A 13 -3.86 20.08 -2.01
C ALA A 13 -4.48 18.68 -1.67
N SER A 14 -4.75 18.47 -0.37
CA SER A 14 -5.18 17.24 0.36
C SER A 14 -4.30 15.99 0.28
N ASP A 15 -3.62 15.75 -0.84
CA ASP A 15 -2.96 14.46 -1.15
C ASP A 15 -1.43 14.53 -1.03
N ALA A 16 -0.92 15.42 -0.17
CA ALA A 16 0.52 15.66 0.01
C ALA A 16 1.31 14.40 0.41
N ASP A 17 0.64 13.34 0.85
CA ASP A 17 1.29 12.06 1.20
C ASP A 17 1.31 11.04 0.05
N LEU A 18 0.49 11.19 -1.01
CA LEU A 18 0.36 10.16 -2.07
C LEU A 18 1.70 9.84 -2.76
N GLY A 19 2.47 10.87 -3.15
CA GLY A 19 3.79 10.67 -3.77
C GLY A 19 4.76 9.93 -2.84
N ARG A 20 4.72 10.24 -1.53
CA ARG A 20 5.51 9.56 -0.51
C ARG A 20 5.10 8.10 -0.36
N ASP A 21 3.80 7.81 -0.33
CA ASP A 21 3.29 6.45 -0.14
C ASP A 21 3.55 5.56 -1.35
N LEU A 22 3.39 6.10 -2.56
CA LEU A 22 3.76 5.41 -3.80
C LEU A 22 5.27 5.16 -3.83
N ALA A 23 6.09 6.13 -3.44
CA ALA A 23 7.53 5.94 -3.32
C ALA A 23 7.90 4.86 -2.29
N ALA A 24 7.20 4.80 -1.16
CA ALA A 24 7.34 3.70 -0.19
C ALA A 24 6.94 2.35 -0.79
N GLY A 25 5.84 2.29 -1.55
CA GLY A 25 5.41 1.11 -2.29
C GLY A 25 6.45 0.61 -3.31
N VAL A 26 7.11 1.53 -4.02
CA VAL A 26 8.21 1.17 -4.95
C VAL A 26 9.43 0.65 -4.20
N ARG A 27 9.82 1.32 -3.11
CA ARG A 27 10.96 0.88 -2.27
C ARG A 27 10.71 -0.51 -1.66
N ALA A 28 9.50 -0.78 -1.20
CA ALA A 28 9.13 -2.08 -0.67
C ALA A 28 9.29 -3.19 -1.70
N GLU A 29 8.88 -2.99 -2.96
CA GLU A 29 9.09 -3.97 -4.03
C GLU A 29 10.58 -4.17 -4.36
N VAL A 30 11.41 -3.12 -4.24
CA VAL A 30 12.87 -3.26 -4.40
C VAL A 30 13.46 -4.14 -3.31
N GLU A 31 13.12 -3.91 -2.03
CA GLU A 31 13.65 -4.75 -0.94
C GLU A 31 13.13 -6.19 -1.02
N ARG A 32 11.86 -6.37 -1.38
CA ARG A 32 11.28 -7.69 -1.65
C ARG A 32 12.03 -8.40 -2.79
N GLY A 33 12.33 -7.70 -3.88
CA GLY A 33 13.11 -8.23 -5.02
C GLY A 33 14.56 -8.57 -4.68
N ARG A 34 15.11 -8.00 -3.61
CA ARG A 34 16.43 -8.36 -3.04
C ARG A 34 16.37 -9.58 -2.11
N GLY A 35 15.19 -10.16 -1.90
CA GLY A 35 15.00 -11.28 -0.99
C GLY A 35 14.82 -10.88 0.47
N ASP A 36 14.56 -9.61 0.77
CA ASP A 36 14.28 -9.12 2.12
C ASP A 36 12.82 -8.63 2.27
N PRO A 37 11.85 -9.56 2.39
CA PRO A 37 10.46 -9.21 2.62
C PRO A 37 10.23 -8.52 3.98
N GLY A 38 11.16 -8.68 4.94
CA GLY A 38 11.10 -8.02 6.24
C GLY A 38 11.38 -6.52 6.13
N ALA A 39 12.45 -6.14 5.45
CA ALA A 39 12.75 -4.75 5.15
C ALA A 39 11.66 -4.10 4.28
N ALA A 40 11.12 -4.84 3.30
CA ALA A 40 9.99 -4.39 2.51
C ALA A 40 8.77 -4.05 3.38
N LEU A 41 8.44 -4.89 4.35
CA LEU A 41 7.33 -4.67 5.27
C LEU A 41 7.56 -3.43 6.15
N GLN A 42 8.77 -3.25 6.67
CA GLN A 42 9.13 -2.07 7.47
C GLN A 42 8.97 -0.75 6.70
N VAL A 43 9.24 -0.75 5.39
CA VAL A 43 9.01 0.41 4.54
C VAL A 43 7.52 0.75 4.47
N LEU A 44 6.65 -0.26 4.30
CA LEU A 44 5.20 -0.07 4.22
C LEU A 44 4.56 0.27 5.56
N ASP A 45 5.11 -0.17 6.69
CA ASP A 45 4.59 0.15 8.03
C ASP A 45 4.68 1.65 8.36
N ARG A 46 5.50 2.42 7.62
CA ARG A 46 5.61 3.88 7.76
C ARG A 46 4.48 4.65 7.06
N ILE A 47 3.71 3.98 6.21
CA ILE A 47 2.54 4.55 5.52
C ILE A 47 1.42 4.69 6.54
N ARG A 48 1.02 5.92 6.86
CA ARG A 48 -0.07 6.18 7.80
C ARG A 48 -1.42 5.88 7.15
N ASP A 49 -2.23 5.02 7.78
CA ASP A 49 -3.61 4.81 7.36
C ASP A 49 -4.44 6.04 7.77
N ARG A 50 -4.97 6.79 6.80
CA ARG A 50 -5.92 7.88 7.07
C ARG A 50 -7.33 7.30 7.16
N PRO A 51 -8.14 7.70 8.16
CA PRO A 51 -9.52 7.24 8.24
C PRO A 51 -10.36 7.70 7.05
N SER A 52 -11.19 6.80 6.52
CA SER A 52 -12.01 7.02 5.32
C SER A 52 -13.03 8.17 5.45
N TYR A 53 -13.44 8.53 6.67
CA TYR A 53 -14.39 9.62 6.91
C TYR A 53 -13.81 11.02 6.65
N GLN A 54 -12.50 11.13 6.42
CA GLN A 54 -11.83 12.40 6.08
C GLN A 54 -11.80 12.67 4.56
N LEU A 55 -12.39 11.78 3.75
CA LEU A 55 -12.33 11.86 2.29
C LEU A 55 -13.68 12.30 1.72
N VAL A 56 -13.67 13.44 1.01
CA VAL A 56 -14.86 14.04 0.38
C VAL A 56 -15.23 13.32 -0.93
N LEU A 57 -14.28 12.64 -1.59
CA LEU A 57 -14.48 11.84 -2.80
C LEU A 57 -13.52 10.63 -2.82
N PRO A 58 -13.98 9.42 -3.20
CA PRO A 58 -13.10 8.27 -3.37
C PRO A 58 -12.26 8.42 -4.65
N SER A 59 -11.05 8.98 -4.52
CA SER A 59 -10.05 8.95 -5.59
C SER A 59 -9.53 7.52 -5.77
N PRO A 60 -9.25 7.05 -7.01
CA PRO A 60 -8.71 5.71 -7.26
C PRO A 60 -7.30 5.50 -6.68
N PHE A 61 -6.59 6.58 -6.35
CA PHE A 61 -5.26 6.54 -5.74
C PHE A 61 -5.31 6.63 -4.20
N GLU A 62 -6.44 7.08 -3.66
CA GLU A 62 -6.62 7.33 -2.24
C GLU A 62 -6.76 6.09 -1.35
N PRO A 63 -7.34 4.94 -1.80
CA PRO A 63 -7.50 3.80 -0.90
C PRO A 63 -6.19 3.07 -0.58
N ARG A 64 -5.02 3.52 -1.09
CA ARG A 64 -3.69 2.89 -0.89
C ARG A 64 -3.75 1.36 -1.02
N VAL A 65 -4.65 0.89 -1.88
CA VAL A 65 -5.05 -0.52 -1.90
C VAL A 65 -3.92 -1.38 -2.41
N ARG A 66 -3.11 -0.82 -3.32
CA ARG A 66 -1.87 -1.43 -3.79
C ARG A 66 -0.91 -1.68 -2.63
N GLU A 67 -0.73 -0.71 -1.74
CA GLU A 67 0.18 -0.79 -0.60
C GLU A 67 -0.36 -1.77 0.46
N ARG A 68 -1.67 -1.75 0.73
CA ARG A 68 -2.34 -2.75 1.60
C ARG A 68 -2.20 -4.17 1.03
N TYR A 69 -2.39 -4.32 -0.28
CA TYR A 69 -2.20 -5.58 -0.97
C TYR A 69 -0.76 -6.10 -0.88
N LEU A 70 0.21 -5.23 -1.16
CA LEU A 70 1.63 -5.58 -1.05
C LEU A 70 2.00 -5.98 0.37
N LYS A 71 1.48 -5.26 1.37
CA LYS A 71 1.66 -5.60 2.79
C LYS A 71 1.08 -6.98 3.12
N ALA A 72 -0.12 -7.31 2.64
CA ALA A 72 -0.73 -8.63 2.85
C ALA A 72 0.12 -9.75 2.23
N ARG A 73 0.68 -9.53 1.03
CA ARG A 73 1.60 -10.49 0.40
C ARG A 73 2.88 -10.68 1.21
N LEU A 74 3.51 -9.59 1.65
CA LEU A 74 4.74 -9.65 2.44
C LEU A 74 4.53 -10.38 3.77
N LEU A 75 3.39 -10.15 4.42
CA LEU A 75 3.00 -10.90 5.62
C LEU A 75 2.89 -12.40 5.34
N ALA A 76 2.28 -12.79 4.20
CA ALA A 76 2.20 -14.19 3.80
C ALA A 76 3.59 -14.80 3.50
N GLU A 77 4.46 -14.07 2.78
CA GLU A 77 5.83 -14.49 2.47
C GLU A 77 6.69 -14.67 3.74
N LEU A 78 6.43 -13.88 4.79
CA LEU A 78 7.06 -14.00 6.11
C LEU A 78 6.44 -15.06 7.02
N GLY A 79 5.49 -15.87 6.53
CA GLY A 79 4.78 -16.89 7.33
C GLY A 79 3.74 -16.34 8.30
N ARG A 80 3.44 -15.04 8.27
CA ARG A 80 2.43 -14.37 9.12
C ARG A 80 1.03 -14.46 8.49
N ALA A 81 0.59 -15.68 8.21
CA ALA A 81 -0.62 -15.95 7.43
C ALA A 81 -1.91 -15.41 8.08
N ALA A 82 -2.00 -15.38 9.41
CA ALA A 82 -3.16 -14.82 10.12
C ALA A 82 -3.29 -13.31 9.87
N ASP A 83 -2.19 -12.57 9.98
CA ASP A 83 -2.15 -11.12 9.74
C ASP A 83 -2.44 -10.81 8.26
N ALA A 84 -1.89 -11.62 7.35
CA ALA A 84 -2.14 -11.50 5.92
C ALA A 84 -3.63 -11.63 5.60
N ARG A 85 -4.32 -12.64 6.15
CA ARG A 85 -5.77 -12.85 5.96
C ARG A 85 -6.61 -11.73 6.55
N THR A 86 -6.26 -11.26 7.76
CA THR A 86 -6.95 -10.13 8.40
C THR A 86 -6.84 -8.87 7.56
N LEU A 87 -5.67 -8.59 6.98
CA LEU A 87 -5.48 -7.44 6.11
C LEU A 87 -6.15 -7.62 4.73
N ALA A 88 -6.15 -8.84 4.20
CA ALA A 88 -6.81 -9.17 2.93
C ALA A 88 -8.34 -9.04 3.02
N SER A 89 -8.95 -9.38 4.16
CA SER A 89 -10.42 -9.33 4.33
C SER A 89 -11.01 -7.92 4.22
N VAL A 90 -10.19 -6.88 4.39
CA VAL A 90 -10.60 -5.48 4.24
C VAL A 90 -10.28 -4.89 2.86
N ILE A 91 -9.67 -5.67 1.96
CA ILE A 91 -9.47 -5.31 0.56
C ILE A 91 -10.73 -5.70 -0.21
N GLY A 92 -11.38 -4.73 -0.86
CA GLY A 92 -12.62 -4.95 -1.61
C GLY A 92 -13.87 -4.40 -0.92
N SER A 93 -13.80 -4.13 0.39
CA SER A 93 -14.91 -3.58 1.17
C SER A 93 -14.93 -2.06 1.26
N ARG A 94 -13.79 -1.39 0.97
CA ARG A 94 -13.65 0.07 1.11
C ARG A 94 -13.89 0.86 -0.18
N SER A 95 -13.73 0.23 -1.34
CA SER A 95 -13.85 0.88 -2.64
C SER A 95 -14.01 -0.12 -3.78
N LEU A 96 -14.74 0.27 -4.84
CA LEU A 96 -14.80 -0.50 -6.09
C LEU A 96 -13.42 -0.65 -6.76
N TYR A 97 -12.48 0.27 -6.50
CA TYR A 97 -11.11 0.20 -7.01
C TYR A 97 -10.26 -0.88 -6.32
N ASP A 98 -10.74 -1.47 -5.23
CA ASP A 98 -10.05 -2.56 -4.56
C ASP A 98 -10.28 -3.92 -5.23
N LEU A 99 -11.30 -4.05 -6.09
CA LEU A 99 -11.72 -5.32 -6.72
C LEU A 99 -10.61 -6.06 -7.47
N PRO A 100 -9.71 -5.40 -8.23
CA PRO A 100 -8.59 -6.08 -8.88
C PRO A 100 -7.60 -6.71 -7.90
N TYR A 101 -7.52 -6.22 -6.66
CA TYR A 101 -6.60 -6.72 -5.63
C TYR A 101 -7.26 -7.81 -4.78
N ALA A 102 -8.55 -7.71 -4.50
CA ALA A 102 -9.32 -8.70 -3.76
C ALA A 102 -9.29 -10.10 -4.39
N ARG A 103 -9.11 -10.20 -5.73
CA ARG A 103 -8.98 -11.47 -6.44
C ARG A 103 -7.58 -12.08 -6.43
N ARG A 104 -6.58 -11.36 -5.90
CA ARG A 104 -5.15 -11.71 -5.99
C ARG A 104 -4.47 -11.86 -4.64
N VAL A 105 -5.20 -11.67 -3.54
CA VAL A 105 -4.71 -11.86 -2.18
C VAL A 105 -4.55 -13.36 -1.89
N PRO A 106 -3.49 -13.78 -1.18
CA PRO A 106 -3.24 -15.17 -0.82
C PRO A 106 -4.23 -15.72 0.21
#